data_AF-A0A2E6VPT6-F1
#
_entry.id   AF-A0A2E6VPT6-F1
#
_cell.length_a   1.000
_cell.length_b   1.000
_cell.length_c   1.000
_cell.angle_alpha   90.00
_cell.angle_beta   90.00
_cell.angle_gamma   90.00
#
_symmetry.space_group_name_H-M   'P 1'
#
loop_
_entity.id
_entity.type
_entity.pdbx_description
1 polymer ?
#
loop_
_entity_poly.entity_id
_entity_poly.type
_entity_poly.pdbx_seq_one_letter_code
_entity_poly.pdbx_strand_id
1 'polypeptide(L)'
;MSQFRINTGSLKQSLVQQAKQEAKQEAKKKENAQTSQAAENAAENAEVPGDADGPDAAILKKMRKQRRAKKASAEGASELDDSLKDGDLDSETLTANAVSRKGGGGSDLLGGDSFGEGNRREMIEQYLLGHIKEDSDHFSKLRAEGQNDFFDPELDAKAIEDLGLKAPGHMVRLFDYWRHQGLDRFETIEKSASLLNGFRNAGKVRQLFNELETSPIRDIYPLEVMISLLEQNNNKLPGVNFGNVLQNLDQLAKEQTAVTGHPTLLELPKDYRIKGFAILGGRRPGYAFTPSPKEGYYQLNVETEGQWDFALLAVPTKQVGRITRELPSESILEKFSLNVIEASEAPTLEEKA
;
A
#
# COMPACT_ATOMS: atom_id res chain seq x y z
N MET A 1 47.07 -7.13 -41.20
CA MET A 1 46.21 -7.99 -40.37
C MET A 1 46.83 -8.08 -38.98
N SER A 2 46.27 -7.38 -37.99
CA SER A 2 46.80 -7.34 -36.62
C SER A 2 46.20 -8.48 -35.81
N GLN A 3 47.03 -9.39 -35.29
CA GLN A 3 46.61 -10.51 -34.46
C GLN A 3 46.44 -10.05 -33.01
N PHE A 4 45.19 -9.91 -32.56
CA PHE A 4 44.87 -9.72 -31.14
C PHE A 4 45.02 -11.05 -30.39
N ARG A 5 46.05 -11.16 -29.54
CA ARG A 5 46.17 -12.25 -28.57
C ARG A 5 45.40 -11.87 -27.31
N ILE A 6 44.29 -12.54 -27.05
CA ILE A 6 43.51 -12.39 -25.82
C ILE A 6 44.28 -13.08 -24.68
N ASN A 7 44.58 -12.33 -23.63
CA ASN A 7 45.32 -12.82 -22.47
C ASN A 7 44.38 -13.61 -21.54
N THR A 8 44.27 -14.92 -21.78
CA THR A 8 43.39 -15.85 -21.05
C THR A 8 43.77 -16.08 -19.58
N GLY A 9 44.93 -15.59 -19.12
CA GLY A 9 45.39 -15.77 -17.74
C GLY A 9 44.57 -14.96 -16.72
N SER A 10 44.15 -13.75 -17.09
CA SER A 10 43.43 -12.82 -16.19
C SER A 10 42.01 -13.32 -15.88
N LEU A 11 41.31 -13.85 -16.89
CA LEU A 11 39.95 -14.39 -16.74
C LEU A 11 39.88 -15.60 -15.80
N LYS A 12 40.88 -16.49 -15.84
CA LYS A 12 40.91 -17.64 -14.93
C LYS A 12 41.13 -17.23 -13.47
N GLN A 13 41.90 -16.18 -13.22
CA GLN A 13 42.11 -15.68 -11.86
C GLN A 13 40.85 -15.00 -11.29
N SER A 14 40.09 -14.27 -12.10
CA SER A 14 38.86 -13.62 -11.64
C SER A 14 37.77 -14.64 -11.27
N LEU A 15 37.60 -15.70 -12.07
CA LEU A 15 36.62 -16.75 -11.80
C LEU A 15 36.92 -17.54 -10.52
N VAL A 16 38.21 -17.81 -10.24
CA VAL A 16 38.62 -18.49 -9.00
C VAL A 16 38.39 -17.60 -7.77
N GLN A 17 38.58 -16.29 -7.89
CA GLN A 17 38.28 -15.36 -6.79
C GLN A 17 36.78 -15.27 -6.52
N GLN A 18 35.95 -15.25 -7.55
CA GLN A 18 34.50 -15.22 -7.42
C GLN A 18 33.96 -16.48 -6.74
N ALA A 19 34.41 -17.67 -7.17
CA ALA A 19 34.01 -18.94 -6.55
C ALA A 19 34.39 -19.02 -5.05
N LYS A 20 35.54 -18.47 -4.67
CA LYS A 20 35.96 -18.40 -3.25
C LYS A 20 35.08 -17.46 -2.42
N GLN A 21 34.60 -16.37 -2.99
CA GLN A 21 33.70 -15.44 -2.30
C GLN A 21 32.32 -16.04 -2.09
N GLU A 22 31.77 -16.73 -3.11
CA GLU A 22 30.48 -17.40 -3.04
C GLU A 22 30.49 -18.53 -1.99
N ALA A 23 31.52 -19.38 -1.98
CA ALA A 23 31.66 -20.43 -0.98
C ALA A 23 31.75 -19.89 0.47
N LYS A 24 32.43 -18.74 0.67
CA LYS A 24 32.52 -18.08 1.98
C LYS A 24 31.19 -17.49 2.43
N GLN A 25 30.37 -16.99 1.51
CA GLN A 25 29.04 -16.48 1.83
C GLN A 25 28.06 -17.61 2.17
N GLU A 26 28.15 -18.75 1.47
CA GLU A 26 27.29 -19.90 1.73
C GLU A 26 27.61 -20.55 3.10
N ALA A 27 28.88 -20.64 3.48
CA ALA A 27 29.30 -21.12 4.79
C ALA A 27 28.74 -20.24 5.93
N LYS A 28 28.82 -18.91 5.80
CA LYS A 28 28.24 -17.98 6.78
C LYS A 28 26.73 -18.10 6.92
N LYS A 29 26.01 -18.38 5.82
CA LYS A 29 24.57 -18.61 5.86
C LYS A 29 24.22 -19.87 6.64
N LYS A 30 24.99 -20.96 6.45
CA LYS A 30 24.78 -22.23 7.18
C LYS A 30 25.07 -22.08 8.68
N GLU A 31 26.10 -21.34 9.05
CA GLU A 31 26.45 -21.05 10.45
C GLU A 31 25.36 -20.23 11.18
N ASN A 32 24.84 -19.19 10.53
CA ASN A 32 23.73 -18.40 11.09
C ASN A 32 22.45 -19.23 11.26
N ALA A 33 22.12 -20.10 10.30
CA ALA A 33 20.95 -20.97 10.38
C ALA A 33 21.03 -21.96 11.55
N GLN A 34 22.21 -22.58 11.76
CA GLN A 34 22.43 -23.49 12.90
C GLN A 34 22.34 -22.76 14.25
N THR A 35 22.85 -21.53 14.33
CA THR A 35 22.80 -20.74 15.57
C THR A 35 21.37 -20.35 15.95
N SER A 36 20.54 -19.99 14.96
CA SER A 36 19.11 -19.71 15.19
C SER A 36 18.35 -20.96 15.67
N GLN A 37 18.63 -22.12 15.07
CA GLN A 37 17.97 -23.38 15.42
C GLN A 37 18.37 -23.86 16.83
N ALA A 38 19.62 -23.65 17.25
CA ALA A 38 20.08 -23.96 18.60
C ALA A 38 19.45 -23.05 19.67
N ALA A 39 19.28 -21.75 19.37
CA ALA A 39 18.63 -20.80 20.28
C ALA A 39 17.13 -21.11 20.46
N GLU A 40 16.47 -21.59 19.42
CA GLU A 40 15.05 -21.97 19.44
C GLU A 40 14.80 -23.24 20.28
N ASN A 41 15.65 -24.27 20.12
CA ASN A 41 15.58 -25.50 20.92
C ASN A 41 15.89 -25.28 22.41
N ALA A 42 16.72 -24.29 22.74
CA ALA A 42 17.01 -23.92 24.13
C ALA A 42 15.81 -23.23 24.82
N ALA A 43 14.98 -22.50 24.06
CA ALA A 43 13.79 -21.83 24.58
C ALA A 43 12.60 -22.80 24.78
N GLU A 44 12.54 -23.89 24.03
CA GLU A 44 11.44 -24.87 24.11
C GLU A 44 11.58 -25.83 25.31
N ASN A 45 12.78 -26.02 25.85
CA ASN A 45 13.07 -26.94 26.96
C ASN A 45 13.23 -26.27 28.34
N ALA A 46 12.93 -24.98 28.48
CA ALA A 46 12.94 -24.32 29.79
C ALA A 46 11.70 -24.73 30.60
N GLU A 47 11.86 -25.69 31.52
CA GLU A 47 10.85 -26.07 32.52
C GLU A 47 10.48 -24.87 33.40
N VAL A 48 9.17 -24.60 33.51
CA VAL A 48 8.63 -23.56 34.41
C VAL A 48 8.19 -24.22 35.71
N PRO A 49 8.66 -23.76 36.89
CA PRO A 49 8.19 -24.26 38.17
C PRO A 49 6.73 -23.85 38.42
N GLY A 50 5.99 -24.74 39.08
CA GLY A 50 4.53 -24.80 39.10
C GLY A 50 3.76 -23.69 39.84
N ASP A 51 2.47 -23.72 39.55
CA ASP A 51 1.30 -23.23 40.30
C ASP A 51 1.25 -21.76 40.70
N ALA A 52 0.74 -20.93 39.78
CA ALA A 52 0.11 -19.65 40.11
C ALA A 52 -1.13 -19.44 39.21
N ASP A 53 -2.31 -19.76 39.75
CA ASP A 53 -3.62 -19.43 39.17
C ASP A 53 -3.89 -17.92 39.32
N GLY A 54 -3.23 -17.13 38.48
CA GLY A 54 -3.45 -15.69 38.34
C GLY A 54 -3.99 -15.31 36.95
N PRO A 55 -4.64 -14.13 36.80
CA PRO A 55 -5.19 -13.66 35.53
C PRO A 55 -4.16 -13.59 34.39
N ASP A 56 -2.87 -13.46 34.72
CA ASP A 56 -1.77 -13.45 33.75
C ASP A 56 -1.48 -14.83 33.14
N ALA A 57 -1.78 -15.92 33.86
CA ALA A 57 -1.61 -17.28 33.34
C ALA A 57 -2.58 -17.56 32.18
N ALA A 58 -3.79 -16.99 32.22
CA ALA A 58 -4.78 -17.11 31.16
C ALA A 58 -4.35 -16.37 29.88
N ILE A 59 -3.74 -15.20 30.01
CA ILE A 59 -3.20 -14.41 28.89
C ILE A 59 -2.03 -15.16 28.25
N LEU A 60 -1.12 -15.71 29.05
CA LEU A 60 0.01 -16.52 28.54
C LEU A 60 -0.47 -17.78 27.80
N LYS A 61 -1.49 -18.47 28.32
CA LYS A 61 -2.09 -19.66 27.70
C LYS A 61 -2.75 -19.30 26.36
N LYS A 62 -3.40 -18.14 26.27
CA LYS A 62 -4.02 -17.62 25.04
C LYS A 62 -2.98 -17.24 23.98
N MET A 63 -1.88 -16.60 24.36
CA MET A 63 -0.76 -16.31 23.45
C MET A 63 -0.06 -17.58 22.95
N ARG A 64 0.16 -18.58 23.83
CA ARG A 64 0.72 -19.89 23.42
C ARG A 64 -0.20 -20.63 22.44
N LYS A 65 -1.52 -20.57 22.65
CA LYS A 65 -2.51 -21.14 21.71
C LYS A 65 -2.48 -20.45 20.34
N GLN A 66 -2.36 -19.11 20.31
CA GLN A 66 -2.23 -18.36 19.06
C GLN A 66 -0.90 -18.66 18.33
N ARG A 67 0.20 -18.85 19.06
CA ARG A 67 1.49 -19.24 18.46
C ARG A 67 1.45 -20.65 17.87
N ARG A 68 0.82 -21.61 18.56
CA ARG A 68 0.61 -22.98 18.01
C ARG A 68 -0.30 -22.98 16.78
N ALA A 69 -1.36 -22.17 16.76
CA ALA A 69 -2.23 -22.01 15.59
C ALA A 69 -1.49 -21.41 14.38
N LYS A 70 -0.59 -20.44 14.60
CA LYS A 70 0.29 -19.91 13.54
C LYS A 70 1.32 -20.93 13.06
N LYS A 71 1.88 -21.77 13.96
CA LYS A 71 2.83 -22.84 13.60
C LYS A 71 2.17 -23.93 12.75
N ALA A 72 0.97 -24.38 13.12
CA ALA A 72 0.19 -25.34 12.32
C ALA A 72 -0.18 -24.81 10.92
N SER A 73 -0.40 -23.49 10.80
CA SER A 73 -0.69 -22.85 9.50
C SER A 73 0.55 -22.67 8.61
N ALA A 74 1.76 -22.73 9.18
CA ALA A 74 3.02 -22.68 8.46
C ALA A 74 3.54 -24.08 8.09
N GLU A 75 3.35 -25.08 8.96
CA GLU A 75 3.67 -26.49 8.69
C GLU A 75 2.70 -27.09 7.65
N GLY A 76 1.42 -26.71 7.66
CA GLY A 76 0.47 -27.07 6.59
C GLY A 76 0.82 -26.51 5.21
N ALA A 77 1.67 -25.47 5.14
CA ALA A 77 2.17 -24.93 3.88
C ALA A 77 3.46 -25.63 3.40
N SER A 78 4.21 -26.34 4.26
CA SER A 78 5.36 -27.13 3.85
C SER A 78 5.02 -28.59 3.55
N GLU A 79 3.98 -29.16 4.16
CA GLU A 79 3.50 -30.53 3.82
C GLU A 79 2.79 -30.59 2.45
N LEU A 80 2.33 -29.45 1.92
CA LEU A 80 1.78 -29.32 0.57
C LEU A 80 2.85 -29.33 -0.54
N ASP A 81 4.13 -29.16 -0.21
CA ASP A 81 5.24 -29.15 -1.17
C ASP A 81 5.90 -30.54 -1.33
N ASP A 82 5.77 -31.42 -0.32
CA ASP A 82 6.31 -32.79 -0.34
C ASP A 82 5.32 -33.85 -0.83
N SER A 83 4.04 -33.49 -1.02
CA SER A 83 2.98 -34.39 -1.53
C SER A 83 2.74 -34.31 -3.05
N LEU A 84 3.48 -33.48 -3.78
CA LEU A 84 3.30 -33.27 -5.23
C LEU A 84 4.24 -34.12 -6.12
N LYS A 85 4.84 -35.20 -5.60
CA LYS A 85 5.80 -36.02 -6.35
C LYS A 85 5.29 -37.32 -6.94
N ASP A 86 4.06 -37.76 -6.66
CA ASP A 86 3.55 -39.02 -7.21
C ASP A 86 2.15 -38.86 -7.82
N GLY A 87 2.08 -39.03 -9.14
CA GLY A 87 1.01 -39.75 -9.86
C GLY A 87 -0.40 -39.15 -9.94
N ASP A 88 -0.77 -38.75 -11.16
CA ASP A 88 -2.12 -38.76 -11.76
C ASP A 88 -3.30 -38.31 -10.89
N LEU A 89 -3.75 -37.06 -11.05
CA LEU A 89 -5.14 -36.67 -10.78
C LEU A 89 -5.60 -35.49 -11.64
N ASP A 90 -6.90 -35.53 -11.97
CA ASP A 90 -7.57 -34.84 -13.06
C ASP A 90 -7.59 -33.30 -12.99
N SER A 91 -7.60 -32.75 -14.21
CA SER A 91 -7.72 -31.35 -14.60
C SER A 91 -9.11 -30.79 -14.28
N GLU A 92 -9.42 -30.52 -13.02
CA GLU A 92 -10.54 -29.63 -12.63
C GLU A 92 -10.42 -29.28 -11.13
N THR A 93 -9.57 -28.31 -10.78
CA THR A 93 -9.69 -27.42 -9.59
C THR A 93 -8.37 -26.66 -9.35
N LEU A 94 -8.11 -25.60 -10.14
CA LEU A 94 -7.11 -24.59 -9.77
C LEU A 94 -7.62 -23.19 -10.17
N THR A 95 -8.66 -22.72 -9.49
CA THR A 95 -8.96 -21.29 -9.45
C THR A 95 -7.97 -20.61 -8.51
N ALA A 96 -7.26 -19.63 -9.07
CA ALA A 96 -6.30 -18.78 -8.42
C ALA A 96 -6.79 -18.22 -7.08
N ASN A 97 -5.83 -18.04 -6.16
CA ASN A 97 -5.95 -17.29 -4.92
C ASN A 97 -6.44 -15.86 -5.20
N ALA A 98 -7.76 -15.70 -5.27
CA ALA A 98 -8.41 -14.45 -5.01
C ALA A 98 -8.21 -14.15 -3.53
N VAL A 99 -7.56 -13.02 -3.22
CA VAL A 99 -7.77 -12.31 -1.96
C VAL A 99 -9.20 -11.78 -2.01
N SER A 100 -10.16 -12.69 -1.85
CA SER A 100 -11.52 -12.38 -1.46
C SER A 100 -11.42 -11.96 0.00
N ARG A 101 -11.59 -10.66 0.26
CA ARG A 101 -12.15 -10.23 1.54
C ARG A 101 -13.54 -10.84 1.59
N LYS A 102 -13.61 -12.07 2.11
CA LYS A 102 -14.85 -12.76 2.42
C LYS A 102 -15.53 -11.91 3.49
N GLY A 103 -16.48 -11.11 3.04
CA GLY A 103 -17.45 -10.45 3.89
C GLY A 103 -18.08 -11.49 4.78
N GLY A 104 -17.99 -11.26 6.09
CA GLY A 104 -18.98 -11.80 7.01
C GLY A 104 -20.30 -11.14 6.64
N GLY A 105 -21.20 -11.94 6.06
CA GLY A 105 -22.61 -11.60 5.97
C GLY A 105 -23.12 -11.32 7.38
N GLY A 106 -23.56 -10.08 7.58
CA GLY A 106 -24.28 -9.60 8.74
C GLY A 106 -25.14 -8.44 8.27
N SER A 107 -26.18 -8.75 7.50
CA SER A 107 -27.13 -7.82 6.90
C SER A 107 -28.13 -7.22 7.92
N ASP A 108 -27.71 -7.00 9.17
CA ASP A 108 -28.60 -6.60 10.28
C ASP A 108 -28.06 -5.47 11.18
N LEU A 109 -26.97 -4.79 10.80
CA LEU A 109 -26.39 -3.68 11.60
C LEU A 109 -26.70 -2.27 11.08
N LEU A 110 -27.43 -2.16 9.97
CA LEU A 110 -28.01 -0.90 9.51
C LEU A 110 -29.50 -1.09 9.38
N GLY A 111 -30.14 -1.22 10.54
CA GLY A 111 -31.59 -1.10 10.67
C GLY A 111 -32.02 0.19 9.98
N GLY A 112 -32.94 0.03 9.05
CA GLY A 112 -33.62 1.14 8.42
C GLY A 112 -34.33 1.96 9.48
N ASP A 113 -33.71 3.07 9.84
CA ASP A 113 -34.41 4.23 10.33
C ASP A 113 -33.84 5.47 9.67
N SER A 114 -34.76 6.30 9.25
CA SER A 114 -34.59 7.49 8.45
C SER A 114 -33.64 8.47 9.13
N PHE A 115 -32.35 8.45 8.77
CA PHE A 115 -31.43 9.53 9.13
C PHE A 115 -31.79 10.76 8.30
N GLY A 116 -32.45 11.73 8.93
CA GLY A 116 -32.72 13.04 8.32
C GLY A 116 -31.44 13.65 7.74
N GLU A 117 -31.53 14.20 6.53
CA GLU A 117 -30.39 14.66 5.71
C GLU A 117 -29.41 15.61 6.42
N GLY A 118 -29.85 16.32 7.47
CA GLY A 118 -29.01 17.21 8.26
C GLY A 118 -27.92 16.51 9.09
N ASN A 119 -28.22 15.38 9.75
CA ASN A 119 -27.27 14.71 10.65
C ASN A 119 -26.24 13.84 9.92
N ARG A 120 -26.49 13.50 8.65
CA ARG A 120 -25.59 12.65 7.86
C ARG A 120 -24.29 13.36 7.53
N ARG A 121 -24.37 14.67 7.24
CA ARG A 121 -23.21 15.50 6.90
C ARG A 121 -22.28 15.70 8.08
N GLU A 122 -22.83 15.99 9.27
CA GLU A 122 -22.05 16.14 10.51
C GLU A 122 -21.41 14.82 10.95
N MET A 123 -22.12 13.69 10.86
CA MET A 123 -21.52 12.38 11.20
C MET A 123 -20.46 11.95 10.21
N ILE A 124 -20.64 12.25 8.92
CA ILE A 124 -19.63 12.02 7.90
C ILE A 124 -18.41 12.92 8.15
N GLU A 125 -18.59 14.21 8.42
CA GLU A 125 -17.51 15.13 8.80
C GLU A 125 -16.78 14.67 10.08
N GLN A 126 -17.49 14.22 11.12
CA GLN A 126 -16.89 13.66 12.34
C GLN A 126 -16.15 12.35 12.09
N TYR A 127 -16.68 11.46 11.26
CA TYR A 127 -16.00 10.20 10.89
C TYR A 127 -14.69 10.46 10.10
N LEU A 128 -14.66 11.54 9.31
CA LEU A 128 -13.59 11.83 8.33
C LEU A 128 -12.52 12.78 8.85
N LEU A 129 -12.91 13.81 9.60
CA LEU A 129 -11.98 14.48 10.49
C LEU A 129 -11.41 13.41 11.44
N GLY A 130 -12.22 12.41 11.79
CA GLY A 130 -11.91 11.49 12.87
C GLY A 130 -12.29 12.17 14.18
N HIS A 131 -12.18 11.42 15.26
CA HIS A 131 -12.40 11.95 16.59
C HIS A 131 -11.25 12.89 17.01
N ILE A 132 -10.76 13.79 16.16
CA ILE A 132 -9.45 14.45 16.35
C ILE A 132 -9.37 15.21 17.68
N LYS A 133 -10.48 15.83 18.13
CA LYS A 133 -10.54 16.46 19.45
C LYS A 133 -10.43 15.42 20.57
N GLU A 134 -11.14 14.31 20.45
CA GLU A 134 -11.13 13.23 21.44
C GLU A 134 -9.83 12.41 21.40
N ASP A 135 -9.24 12.22 20.22
CA ASP A 135 -7.89 11.68 19.99
C ASP A 135 -6.87 12.62 20.63
N SER A 136 -6.96 13.93 20.41
CA SER A 136 -6.11 14.94 21.05
C SER A 136 -6.23 14.91 22.57
N ASP A 137 -7.46 14.87 23.10
CA ASP A 137 -7.74 14.77 24.53
C ASP A 137 -7.25 13.43 25.10
N HIS A 138 -7.42 12.34 24.36
CA HIS A 138 -6.94 11.00 24.70
C HIS A 138 -5.41 10.97 24.74
N PHE A 139 -4.72 11.49 23.73
CA PHE A 139 -3.26 11.57 23.71
C PHE A 139 -2.73 12.50 24.81
N SER A 140 -3.42 13.59 25.11
CA SER A 140 -3.08 14.48 26.22
C SER A 140 -3.20 13.76 27.57
N LYS A 141 -4.22 12.92 27.76
CA LYS A 141 -4.35 12.04 28.93
C LYS A 141 -3.24 10.98 28.97
N LEU A 142 -2.95 10.30 27.87
CA LEU A 142 -1.87 9.31 27.81
C LEU A 142 -0.50 9.93 28.16
N ARG A 143 -0.23 11.16 27.68
CA ARG A 143 0.97 11.91 28.07
C ARG A 143 0.98 12.27 29.56
N ALA A 144 -0.14 12.70 30.12
CA ALA A 144 -0.27 12.98 31.54
C ALA A 144 -0.09 11.72 32.42
N GLU A 145 -0.48 10.55 31.90
CA GLU A 145 -0.29 9.23 32.52
C GLU A 145 1.13 8.67 32.35
N GLY A 146 2.04 9.42 31.70
CA GLY A 146 3.43 9.03 31.49
C GLY A 146 3.63 7.99 30.38
N GLN A 147 2.62 7.75 29.53
CA GLN A 147 2.84 6.96 28.31
C GLN A 147 3.63 7.78 27.30
N ASN A 148 4.62 7.12 26.69
CA ASN A 148 5.46 7.72 25.65
C ASN A 148 4.66 7.92 24.36
N ASP A 149 4.02 9.08 24.22
CA ASP A 149 3.53 9.58 22.94
C ASP A 149 4.74 10.06 22.11
N PHE A 150 4.99 9.43 20.97
CA PHE A 150 6.08 9.78 20.06
C PHE A 150 5.72 10.92 19.08
N PHE A 151 4.53 11.49 19.23
CA PHE A 151 4.10 12.61 18.40
C PHE A 151 4.50 13.95 19.01
N ASP A 152 5.19 14.73 18.20
CA ASP A 152 5.61 16.08 18.49
C ASP A 152 5.49 16.86 17.17
N PRO A 153 4.53 17.82 17.08
CA PRO A 153 4.27 18.53 15.84
C PRO A 153 5.39 19.49 15.42
N GLU A 154 6.34 19.75 16.32
CA GLU A 154 7.47 20.65 16.09
C GLU A 154 8.73 19.92 15.59
N LEU A 155 8.65 18.59 15.39
CA LEU A 155 9.78 17.84 14.84
C LEU A 155 10.11 18.33 13.42
N ASP A 156 11.40 18.56 13.21
CA ASP A 156 11.92 18.85 11.88
C ASP A 156 11.95 17.59 10.99
N ALA A 157 12.19 17.80 9.70
CA ALA A 157 12.24 16.72 8.71
C ALA A 157 13.24 15.62 9.08
N LYS A 158 14.38 16.00 9.70
CA LYS A 158 15.44 15.07 10.10
C LYS A 158 14.98 14.19 11.26
N ALA A 159 14.38 14.79 12.28
CA ALA A 159 13.87 14.06 13.44
C ALA A 159 12.76 13.09 13.04
N ILE A 160 11.86 13.49 12.13
CA ILE A 160 10.81 12.61 11.60
C ILE A 160 11.43 11.46 10.78
N GLU A 161 12.43 11.73 9.95
CA GLU A 161 13.17 10.70 9.23
C GLU A 161 13.81 9.67 10.20
N ASP A 162 14.39 10.16 11.30
CA ASP A 162 15.04 9.35 12.32
C ASP A 162 14.04 8.50 13.15
N LEU A 163 12.73 8.78 13.11
CA LEU A 163 11.69 7.92 13.69
C LEU A 163 11.54 6.55 13.00
N GLY A 164 12.06 6.40 11.77
CA GLY A 164 12.02 5.15 11.02
C GLY A 164 10.59 4.64 10.78
N LEU A 165 10.27 3.44 11.27
CA LEU A 165 8.97 2.80 11.07
C LEU A 165 7.79 3.55 11.75
N LYS A 166 8.08 4.50 12.64
CA LYS A 166 7.05 5.32 13.30
C LYS A 166 6.70 6.59 12.52
N ALA A 167 7.51 6.96 11.52
CA ALA A 167 7.29 8.16 10.71
C ALA A 167 5.92 8.19 9.99
N PRO A 168 5.38 7.09 9.43
CA PRO A 168 4.06 7.10 8.78
C PRO A 168 2.94 7.52 9.74
N GLY A 169 2.89 6.91 10.94
CA GLY A 169 1.90 7.25 11.95
C GLY A 169 2.06 8.68 12.47
N HIS A 170 3.30 9.19 12.56
CA HIS A 170 3.55 10.58 12.90
C HIS A 170 3.06 11.54 11.81
N MET A 171 3.29 11.23 10.52
CA MET A 171 2.83 12.02 9.39
C MET A 171 1.30 12.10 9.32
N VAL A 172 0.60 10.99 9.53
CA VAL A 172 -0.88 10.99 9.58
C VAL A 172 -1.37 11.95 10.67
N ARG A 173 -0.75 11.92 11.85
CA ARG A 173 -1.11 12.83 12.95
C ARG A 173 -0.73 14.29 12.66
N LEU A 174 0.33 14.54 11.89
CA LEU A 174 0.66 15.89 11.42
C LEU A 174 -0.42 16.46 10.51
N PHE A 175 -0.99 15.64 9.62
CA PHE A 175 -2.10 16.06 8.77
C PHE A 175 -3.28 16.54 9.63
N ASP A 176 -3.70 15.72 10.59
CA ASP A 176 -4.81 16.05 11.49
C ASP A 176 -4.52 17.30 12.32
N TYR A 177 -3.30 17.40 12.85
CA TYR A 177 -2.85 18.56 13.62
C TYR A 177 -2.91 19.85 12.79
N TRP A 178 -2.39 19.84 11.56
CA TRP A 178 -2.40 21.02 10.70
C TRP A 178 -3.81 21.42 10.28
N ARG A 179 -4.67 20.46 9.94
CA ARG A 179 -6.09 20.73 9.64
C ARG A 179 -6.80 21.35 10.85
N HIS A 180 -6.46 20.94 12.06
CA HIS A 180 -6.96 21.55 13.30
C HIS A 180 -6.46 22.96 13.58
N GLN A 181 -5.25 23.31 13.13
CA GLN A 181 -4.75 24.68 13.18
C GLN A 181 -5.43 25.60 12.13
N GLY A 182 -6.37 25.06 11.36
CA GLY A 182 -7.12 25.81 10.35
C GLY A 182 -6.44 25.84 8.99
N LEU A 183 -5.33 25.10 8.79
CA LEU A 183 -4.73 24.99 7.46
C LEU A 183 -5.71 24.25 6.55
N ASP A 184 -5.86 24.75 5.33
CA ASP A 184 -6.68 24.06 4.34
C ASP A 184 -6.01 22.76 3.84
N ARG A 185 -6.72 21.99 3.02
CA ARG A 185 -6.21 20.73 2.47
C ARG A 185 -4.93 20.94 1.65
N PHE A 186 -4.93 21.94 0.77
CA PHE A 186 -3.83 22.19 -0.16
C PHE A 186 -2.61 22.70 0.58
N GLU A 187 -2.79 23.61 1.54
CA GLU A 187 -1.73 24.06 2.45
C GLU A 187 -1.12 22.89 3.23
N THR A 188 -1.96 21.96 3.69
CA THR A 188 -1.50 20.77 4.39
C THR A 188 -0.69 19.85 3.46
N ILE A 189 -1.12 19.66 2.21
CA ILE A 189 -0.37 18.91 1.19
C ILE A 189 0.98 19.57 0.91
N GLU A 190 1.01 20.87 0.67
CA GLU A 190 2.23 21.63 0.36
C GLU A 190 3.22 21.62 1.53
N LYS A 191 2.71 21.76 2.76
CA LYS A 191 3.51 21.69 3.98
C LYS A 191 4.07 20.29 4.20
N SER A 192 3.29 19.25 3.91
CA SER A 192 3.74 17.85 3.94
C SER A 192 4.86 17.61 2.93
N ALA A 193 4.67 18.05 1.68
CA ALA A 193 5.69 17.93 0.64
C ALA A 193 6.97 18.69 1.01
N SER A 194 6.85 19.91 1.54
CA SER A 194 7.99 20.71 2.01
C SER A 194 8.77 20.00 3.12
N LEU A 195 8.06 19.40 4.09
CA LEU A 195 8.66 18.62 5.15
C LEU A 195 9.42 17.39 4.59
N LEU A 196 8.81 16.64 3.67
CA LEU A 196 9.46 15.48 3.03
C LEU A 196 10.63 15.87 2.14
N ASN A 197 10.59 17.07 1.54
CA ASN A 197 11.74 17.62 0.81
C ASN A 197 12.94 17.86 1.74
N GLY A 198 12.71 18.06 3.04
CA GLY A 198 13.76 18.14 4.07
C GLY A 198 14.46 16.80 4.40
N PHE A 199 13.91 15.65 3.98
CA PHE A 199 14.51 14.34 4.30
C PHE A 199 15.86 14.16 3.60
N ARG A 200 16.84 13.56 4.29
CA ARG A 200 18.18 13.36 3.72
C ARG A 200 18.21 12.18 2.74
N ASN A 201 17.42 11.14 2.99
CA ASN A 201 17.42 9.91 2.20
C ASN A 201 16.11 9.74 1.40
N ALA A 202 16.20 9.81 0.07
CA ALA A 202 15.08 9.57 -0.84
C ALA A 202 14.44 8.17 -0.68
N GLY A 203 15.24 7.16 -0.30
CA GLY A 203 14.73 5.82 0.00
C GLY A 203 13.79 5.79 1.21
N LYS A 204 14.02 6.67 2.20
CA LYS A 204 13.13 6.81 3.36
C LYS A 204 11.81 7.47 3.01
N VAL A 205 11.82 8.43 2.08
CA VAL A 205 10.60 9.04 1.55
C VAL A 205 9.74 8.01 0.83
N ARG A 206 10.33 7.15 -0.01
CA ARG A 206 9.57 6.04 -0.63
C ARG A 206 9.04 5.04 0.36
N GLN A 207 9.86 4.64 1.33
CA GLN A 207 9.42 3.75 2.39
C GLN A 207 8.20 4.35 3.11
N LEU A 208 8.26 5.63 3.44
CA LEU A 208 7.15 6.35 4.06
C LEU A 208 5.88 6.30 3.21
N PHE A 209 5.95 6.59 1.90
CA PHE A 209 4.78 6.52 1.02
C PHE A 209 4.16 5.13 0.95
N ASN A 210 4.98 4.08 0.82
CA ASN A 210 4.49 2.69 0.81
C ASN A 210 3.73 2.34 2.10
N GLU A 211 4.18 2.83 3.26
CA GLU A 211 3.50 2.59 4.53
C GLU A 211 2.24 3.47 4.69
N LEU A 212 2.27 4.71 4.19
CA LEU A 212 1.11 5.61 4.19
C LEU A 212 -0.04 5.06 3.33
N GLU A 213 0.26 4.36 2.23
CA GLU A 213 -0.76 3.67 1.41
C GLU A 213 -1.52 2.58 2.18
N THR A 214 -0.90 2.00 3.22
CA THR A 214 -1.55 0.98 4.06
C THR A 214 -2.34 1.58 5.23
N SER A 215 -2.14 2.87 5.50
CA SER A 215 -2.79 3.57 6.60
C SER A 215 -4.21 4.01 6.21
N PRO A 216 -5.17 4.06 7.15
CA PRO A 216 -6.49 4.60 6.87
C PRO A 216 -6.39 6.04 6.34
N ILE A 217 -7.02 6.30 5.19
CA ILE A 217 -7.04 7.62 4.57
C ILE A 217 -8.09 8.47 5.32
N ARG A 218 -7.64 9.49 6.06
CA ARG A 218 -8.54 10.40 6.82
C ARG A 218 -9.07 11.52 5.92
N ASP A 219 -8.16 12.26 5.31
CA ASP A 219 -8.50 13.35 4.40
C ASP A 219 -7.52 13.43 3.22
N ILE A 220 -6.21 13.45 3.49
CA ILE A 220 -5.16 13.67 2.47
C ILE A 220 -4.69 12.35 1.88
N TYR A 221 -4.68 12.25 0.55
CA TYR A 221 -4.16 11.06 -0.12
C TYR A 221 -2.62 11.12 -0.21
N PRO A 222 -1.91 10.00 0.04
CA PRO A 222 -0.46 9.94 -0.15
C PRO A 222 -0.04 10.35 -1.57
N LEU A 223 -0.86 10.05 -2.58
CA LEU A 223 -0.61 10.46 -3.98
C LEU A 223 -0.62 11.98 -4.17
N GLU A 224 -1.47 12.73 -3.47
CA GLU A 224 -1.48 14.21 -3.56
C GLU A 224 -0.19 14.81 -3.01
N VAL A 225 0.30 14.28 -1.88
CA VAL A 225 1.59 14.68 -1.29
C VAL A 225 2.75 14.29 -2.22
N MET A 226 2.66 13.12 -2.87
CA MET A 226 3.65 12.68 -3.86
C MET A 226 3.70 13.62 -5.08
N ILE A 227 2.55 14.03 -5.61
CA ILE A 227 2.45 14.99 -6.71
C ILE A 227 3.12 16.31 -6.32
N SER A 228 2.72 16.88 -5.17
CA SER A 228 3.27 18.15 -4.69
C SER A 228 4.79 18.06 -4.46
N LEU A 229 5.29 16.93 -3.93
CA LEU A 229 6.72 16.70 -3.75
C LEU A 229 7.48 16.63 -5.08
N LEU A 230 6.93 15.95 -6.10
CA LEU A 230 7.54 15.88 -7.43
C LEU A 230 7.58 17.23 -8.13
N GLU A 231 6.51 18.02 -8.00
CA GLU A 231 6.41 19.38 -8.56
C GLU A 231 7.44 20.32 -7.90
N GLN A 232 7.70 20.17 -6.60
CA GLN A 232 8.71 20.95 -5.88
C GLN A 232 10.15 20.44 -6.13
N ASN A 233 10.36 19.13 -6.10
CA ASN A 233 11.69 18.51 -6.23
C ASN A 233 11.63 17.04 -6.67
N ASN A 234 11.66 16.81 -7.98
CA ASN A 234 11.66 15.47 -8.59
C ASN A 234 12.79 14.54 -8.07
N ASN A 235 13.93 15.10 -7.63
CA ASN A 235 15.06 14.29 -7.14
C ASN A 235 14.77 13.55 -5.82
N LYS A 236 13.69 13.90 -5.10
CA LYS A 236 13.31 13.25 -3.84
C LYS A 236 12.65 11.88 -4.05
N LEU A 237 12.16 11.61 -5.26
CA LEU A 237 11.52 10.35 -5.62
C LEU A 237 12.16 9.75 -6.89
N PRO A 238 13.44 9.32 -6.85
CA PRO A 238 14.24 9.06 -8.06
C PRO A 238 13.78 7.90 -8.98
N GLY A 239 12.95 8.17 -9.98
CA GLY A 239 12.36 7.13 -10.84
C GLY A 239 10.84 7.08 -10.74
N VAL A 240 10.23 7.92 -9.91
CA VAL A 240 8.83 8.29 -10.09
C VAL A 240 8.82 9.50 -11.03
N ASN A 241 8.11 9.41 -12.15
CA ASN A 241 8.01 10.49 -13.13
C ASN A 241 6.55 10.75 -13.50
N PHE A 242 6.24 11.99 -13.85
CA PHE A 242 4.97 12.28 -14.50
C PHE A 242 4.95 11.68 -15.92
N GLY A 243 3.82 11.12 -16.31
CA GLY A 243 3.63 10.56 -17.64
C GLY A 243 2.22 10.01 -17.83
N ASN A 244 1.98 9.43 -19.00
CA ASN A 244 0.69 8.84 -19.36
C ASN A 244 0.83 7.31 -19.43
N VAL A 245 -0.12 6.59 -18.87
CA VAL A 245 -0.17 5.12 -18.84
C VAL A 245 -1.50 4.63 -19.37
N LEU A 246 -2.60 5.34 -19.06
CA LEU A 246 -3.92 5.00 -19.55
C LEU A 246 -4.01 5.17 -21.08
N GLN A 247 -4.46 4.12 -21.76
CA GLN A 247 -4.45 4.07 -23.23
C GLN A 247 -5.71 4.68 -23.88
N ASN A 248 -6.79 4.84 -23.11
CA ASN A 248 -8.10 5.24 -23.63
C ASN A 248 -8.62 6.59 -23.09
N LEU A 249 -7.77 7.44 -22.50
CA LEU A 249 -8.20 8.74 -21.97
C LEU A 249 -8.82 9.65 -23.05
N ASP A 250 -8.26 9.68 -24.26
CA ASP A 250 -8.81 10.47 -25.37
C ASP A 250 -10.22 10.02 -25.78
N GLN A 251 -10.50 8.72 -25.66
CA GLN A 251 -11.83 8.16 -25.94
C GLN A 251 -12.84 8.54 -24.85
N LEU A 252 -12.42 8.47 -23.58
CA LEU A 252 -13.23 8.88 -22.43
C LEU A 252 -13.55 10.39 -22.47
N ALA A 253 -12.63 11.20 -23.01
CA ALA A 253 -12.85 12.64 -23.16
C ALA A 253 -13.82 13.02 -24.30
N LYS A 254 -13.96 12.18 -25.35
CA LYS A 254 -14.70 12.52 -26.58
C LYS A 254 -16.04 11.80 -26.74
N GLU A 255 -16.09 10.50 -26.44
CA GLU A 255 -17.17 9.60 -26.90
C GLU A 255 -17.77 8.74 -25.79
N GLN A 256 -17.02 8.53 -24.71
CA GLN A 256 -17.38 7.70 -23.57
C GLN A 256 -17.32 8.52 -22.28
N THR A 257 -18.15 9.55 -22.21
CA THR A 257 -18.37 10.29 -20.96
C THR A 257 -18.72 9.29 -19.87
N ALA A 258 -18.04 9.40 -18.74
CA ALA A 258 -18.36 8.58 -17.58
C ALA A 258 -19.80 8.91 -17.15
N VAL A 259 -20.56 7.89 -16.77
CA VAL A 259 -21.96 8.06 -16.36
C VAL A 259 -22.08 7.76 -14.88
N THR A 260 -22.83 8.58 -14.15
CA THR A 260 -23.03 8.40 -12.71
C THR A 260 -23.51 6.99 -12.37
N GLY A 261 -22.84 6.34 -11.42
CA GLY A 261 -23.21 4.99 -10.96
C GLY A 261 -22.83 3.86 -11.91
N HIS A 262 -22.28 4.14 -13.10
CA HIS A 262 -21.87 3.14 -14.08
C HIS A 262 -20.35 2.97 -14.14
N PRO A 263 -19.85 1.71 -14.25
CA PRO A 263 -18.41 1.46 -14.31
C PRO A 263 -17.81 1.95 -15.62
N THR A 264 -16.91 2.92 -15.52
CA THR A 264 -16.06 3.40 -16.62
C THR A 264 -14.81 2.52 -16.71
N LEU A 265 -14.51 1.98 -17.89
CA LEU A 265 -13.36 1.12 -18.10
C LEU A 265 -12.11 1.97 -18.42
N LEU A 266 -11.09 1.84 -17.60
CA LEU A 266 -9.76 2.43 -17.82
C LEU A 266 -8.83 1.36 -18.38
N GLU A 267 -8.25 1.61 -19.56
CA GLU A 267 -7.34 0.68 -20.24
C GLU A 267 -5.89 0.91 -19.82
N LEU A 268 -5.25 -0.16 -19.33
CA LEU A 268 -3.87 -0.16 -18.87
C LEU A 268 -3.04 -1.13 -19.73
N PRO A 269 -1.81 -0.76 -20.15
CA PRO A 269 -0.92 -1.68 -20.82
C PRO A 269 -0.67 -2.93 -19.96
N LYS A 270 -0.58 -4.11 -20.60
CA LYS A 270 -0.42 -5.40 -19.90
C LYS A 270 0.86 -5.48 -19.06
N ASP A 271 1.86 -4.70 -19.42
CA ASP A 271 3.14 -4.59 -18.75
C ASP A 271 3.14 -3.54 -17.62
N TYR A 272 1.99 -3.03 -17.19
CA TYR A 272 1.89 -2.12 -16.04
C TYR A 272 0.98 -2.66 -14.94
N ARG A 273 1.25 -2.23 -13.70
CA ARG A 273 0.40 -2.50 -12.53
C ARG A 273 0.16 -1.22 -11.76
N ILE A 274 -1.09 -0.98 -11.37
CA ILE A 274 -1.45 0.15 -10.51
C ILE A 274 -1.06 -0.17 -9.06
N LYS A 275 -0.36 0.78 -8.42
CA LYS A 275 0.04 0.74 -7.01
C LYS A 275 -0.83 1.64 -6.14
N GLY A 276 -1.19 2.81 -6.66
CA GLY A 276 -2.01 3.78 -5.96
C GLY A 276 -3.01 4.47 -6.89
N PHE A 277 -4.12 4.89 -6.31
CA PHE A 277 -5.18 5.64 -6.97
C PHE A 277 -5.74 6.65 -5.97
N ALA A 278 -6.00 7.87 -6.42
CA ALA A 278 -6.57 8.92 -5.59
C ALA A 278 -7.46 9.85 -6.41
N ILE A 279 -8.53 10.33 -5.79
CA ILE A 279 -9.24 11.53 -6.26
C ILE A 279 -8.52 12.78 -5.74
N LEU A 280 -8.38 13.78 -6.59
CA LEU A 280 -7.70 15.04 -6.29
C LEU A 280 -8.69 16.13 -5.88
N GLY A 281 -8.20 17.09 -5.09
CA GLY A 281 -8.97 18.30 -4.75
C GLY A 281 -9.96 18.14 -3.60
N GLY A 282 -9.94 17.01 -2.90
CA GLY A 282 -10.66 16.79 -1.63
C GLY A 282 -12.18 16.70 -1.70
N ARG A 283 -12.77 16.91 -2.89
CA ARG A 283 -14.19 16.63 -3.11
C ARG A 283 -14.46 15.12 -3.08
N ARG A 284 -15.70 14.75 -2.80
CA ARG A 284 -16.09 13.36 -2.50
C ARG A 284 -17.31 12.97 -3.34
N PRO A 285 -17.13 12.60 -4.60
CA PRO A 285 -18.24 12.25 -5.49
C PRO A 285 -18.85 10.89 -5.19
N GLY A 286 -18.32 10.13 -4.22
CA GLY A 286 -18.52 8.69 -4.14
C GLY A 286 -17.83 8.02 -5.32
N TYR A 287 -16.83 7.18 -5.07
CA TYR A 287 -16.19 6.43 -6.16
C TYR A 287 -15.73 5.05 -5.71
N ALA A 288 -15.69 4.14 -6.66
CA ALA A 288 -15.11 2.82 -6.50
C ALA A 288 -14.12 2.55 -7.64
N PHE A 289 -12.90 2.18 -7.28
CA PHE A 289 -11.85 1.83 -8.23
C PHE A 289 -11.41 0.38 -8.00
N THR A 290 -11.64 -0.49 -8.97
CA THR A 290 -11.39 -1.94 -8.83
C THR A 290 -10.83 -2.55 -10.12
N PRO A 291 -10.06 -3.65 -10.03
CA PRO A 291 -9.68 -4.41 -11.23
C PRO A 291 -10.92 -4.92 -11.99
N SER A 292 -10.91 -4.83 -13.32
CA SER A 292 -11.97 -5.37 -14.17
C SER A 292 -11.82 -6.89 -14.33
N PRO A 293 -12.91 -7.64 -14.57
CA PRO A 293 -12.81 -9.02 -15.06
C PRO A 293 -12.11 -9.14 -16.41
N LYS A 294 -12.10 -8.06 -17.22
CA LYS A 294 -11.38 -7.99 -18.48
C LYS A 294 -9.90 -7.69 -18.23
N GLU A 295 -9.01 -8.57 -18.68
CA GLU A 295 -7.56 -8.38 -18.55
C GLU A 295 -7.10 -7.05 -19.18
N GLY A 296 -6.25 -6.31 -18.47
CA GLY A 296 -5.74 -5.01 -18.91
C GLY A 296 -6.68 -3.84 -18.61
N TYR A 297 -7.77 -4.05 -17.87
CA TYR A 297 -8.71 -2.98 -17.53
C TYR A 297 -8.93 -2.84 -16.03
N TYR A 298 -9.20 -1.61 -15.61
CA TYR A 298 -9.76 -1.28 -14.32
C TYR A 298 -11.15 -0.64 -14.50
N GLN A 299 -12.00 -0.77 -13.50
CA GLN A 299 -13.32 -0.15 -13.43
C GLN A 299 -13.29 0.99 -12.44
N LEU A 300 -13.65 2.18 -12.90
CA LEU A 300 -13.88 3.37 -12.09
C LEU A 300 -15.38 3.69 -12.13
N ASN A 301 -16.06 3.59 -11.00
CA ASN A 301 -17.42 4.06 -10.83
C ASN A 301 -17.40 5.37 -10.04
N VAL A 302 -18.14 6.38 -10.49
CA VAL A 302 -18.29 7.68 -9.82
C VAL A 302 -19.78 7.93 -9.61
N GLU A 303 -20.19 8.24 -8.39
CA GLU A 303 -21.62 8.32 -8.02
C GLU A 303 -22.22 9.71 -8.27
N THR A 304 -21.39 10.75 -8.41
CA THR A 304 -21.82 12.14 -8.59
C THR A 304 -21.31 12.70 -9.92
N GLU A 305 -22.16 13.46 -10.60
CA GLU A 305 -21.83 14.17 -11.84
C GLU A 305 -20.82 15.31 -11.62
N GLY A 306 -20.18 15.75 -12.70
CA GLY A 306 -19.24 16.85 -12.73
C GLY A 306 -17.87 16.47 -13.25
N GLN A 307 -16.96 17.44 -13.21
CA GLN A 307 -15.56 17.24 -13.59
C GLN A 307 -14.74 16.82 -12.36
N TRP A 308 -14.10 15.67 -12.46
CA TRP A 308 -13.33 15.06 -11.38
C TRP A 308 -11.90 14.79 -11.83
N ASP A 309 -10.94 15.22 -11.02
CA ASP A 309 -9.53 14.98 -11.25
C ASP A 309 -9.07 13.79 -10.42
N PHE A 310 -8.31 12.91 -11.04
CA PHE A 310 -7.76 11.70 -10.44
C PHE A 310 -6.26 11.64 -10.68
N ALA A 311 -5.60 10.85 -9.83
CA ALA A 311 -4.23 10.42 -10.05
C ALA A 311 -4.11 8.92 -9.86
N LEU A 312 -3.23 8.31 -10.64
CA LEU A 312 -2.78 6.95 -10.44
C LEU A 312 -1.26 6.89 -10.43
N LEU A 313 -0.74 5.93 -9.66
CA LEU A 313 0.65 5.55 -9.67
C LEU A 313 0.74 4.14 -10.25
N ALA A 314 1.41 4.00 -11.39
CA ALA A 314 1.63 2.71 -12.04
C ALA A 314 3.11 2.35 -12.10
N VAL A 315 3.41 1.06 -12.01
CA VAL A 315 4.77 0.53 -12.04
C VAL A 315 4.86 -0.46 -13.21
N PRO A 316 5.89 -0.35 -14.07
CA PRO A 316 6.11 -1.30 -15.14
C PRO A 316 6.48 -2.67 -14.55
N THR A 317 6.09 -3.70 -15.27
CA THR A 317 6.22 -5.09 -14.88
C THR A 317 6.91 -5.86 -15.97
N LYS A 318 7.61 -6.92 -15.58
CA LYS A 318 8.28 -7.84 -16.48
C LYS A 318 7.89 -9.26 -16.14
N GLN A 319 7.50 -10.01 -17.16
CA GLN A 319 7.31 -11.44 -17.02
C GLN A 319 8.66 -12.14 -16.88
N VAL A 320 8.86 -12.83 -15.76
CA VAL A 320 10.04 -13.66 -15.48
C VAL A 320 9.56 -15.10 -15.30
N GLY A 321 9.49 -15.83 -16.42
CA GLY A 321 8.89 -17.16 -16.48
C GLY A 321 7.37 -17.09 -16.29
N ARG A 322 6.85 -17.72 -15.23
CA ARG A 322 5.42 -17.70 -14.88
C ARG A 322 5.04 -16.59 -13.89
N ILE A 323 6.01 -15.80 -13.42
CA ILE A 323 5.81 -14.77 -12.40
C ILE A 323 5.96 -13.39 -13.04
N THR A 324 4.98 -12.52 -12.82
CA THR A 324 5.09 -11.09 -13.15
C THR A 324 5.79 -10.37 -12.01
N ARG A 325 6.92 -9.72 -12.29
CA ARG A 325 7.69 -8.94 -11.30
C ARG A 325 7.60 -7.45 -11.62
N GLU A 326 7.41 -6.65 -10.57
CA GLU A 326 7.49 -5.18 -10.66
C GLU A 326 8.94 -4.77 -10.89
N LEU A 327 9.14 -3.78 -11.77
CA LEU A 327 10.45 -3.17 -12.00
C LEU A 327 10.59 -1.97 -11.06
N PRO A 328 11.41 -2.05 -10.00
CA PRO A 328 11.45 -1.04 -8.94
C PRO A 328 12.10 0.29 -9.34
N SER A 329 12.67 0.37 -10.54
CA SER A 329 13.43 1.52 -11.03
C SER A 329 12.56 2.66 -11.53
N GLU A 330 11.34 2.35 -12.00
CA GLU A 330 10.50 3.31 -12.71
C GLU A 330 9.06 3.21 -12.21
N SER A 331 8.39 4.34 -12.07
CA SER A 331 6.98 4.45 -11.73
C SER A 331 6.45 5.68 -12.43
N ILE A 332 5.27 5.56 -13.03
CA ILE A 332 4.62 6.65 -13.73
C ILE A 332 3.46 7.13 -12.88
N LEU A 333 3.50 8.41 -12.56
CA LEU A 333 2.39 9.12 -11.93
C LEU A 333 1.62 9.85 -13.04
N GLU A 334 0.39 9.43 -13.26
CA GLU A 334 -0.51 10.03 -14.24
C GLU A 334 -1.61 10.80 -13.52
N LYS A 335 -1.83 12.06 -13.94
CA LYS A 335 -2.97 12.89 -13.55
C LYS A 335 -3.94 12.91 -14.73
N PHE A 336 -5.22 12.66 -14.49
CA PHE A 336 -6.23 12.69 -15.54
C PHE A 336 -7.56 13.21 -15.00
N SER A 337 -8.38 13.76 -15.88
CA SER A 337 -9.70 14.30 -15.54
C SER A 337 -10.78 13.48 -16.24
N LEU A 338 -11.90 13.26 -15.56
CA LEU A 338 -13.10 12.67 -16.15
C LEU A 338 -14.27 13.63 -15.98
N ASN A 339 -15.02 13.81 -17.06
CA ASN A 339 -16.34 14.41 -17.00
C ASN A 339 -17.36 13.30 -16.77
N VAL A 340 -18.13 13.41 -15.69
CA VAL A 340 -19.18 12.46 -15.31
C VAL A 340 -20.54 13.14 -15.52
N ILE A 341 -21.43 12.52 -16.29
CA ILE A 341 -22.77 13.02 -16.57
C ILE A 341 -23.84 12.16 -15.92
N GLU A 342 -25.03 12.72 -15.73
CA GLU A 342 -26.18 11.97 -15.25
C GLU A 342 -26.57 10.87 -16.25
N ALA A 343 -27.06 9.73 -15.75
CA ALA A 343 -27.53 8.62 -16.59
C ALA A 343 -28.69 9.00 -17.53
N SER A 344 -29.47 10.02 -17.17
CA SER A 344 -30.55 10.60 -17.98
C SER A 344 -30.03 11.29 -19.25
N GLU A 345 -28.80 11.79 -19.22
CA GLU A 345 -28.14 12.54 -20.30
C GLU A 345 -27.23 11.66 -21.16
N ALA A 346 -27.12 10.37 -20.83
CA ALA A 346 -26.29 9.45 -21.58
C ALA A 346 -26.84 9.33 -23.03
N PRO A 347 -26.00 9.59 -24.06
CA PRO A 347 -26.44 9.48 -25.44
C PRO A 347 -26.98 8.09 -25.70
N THR A 348 -28.19 8.02 -26.25
CA THR A 348 -28.83 6.75 -26.55
C THR A 348 -28.00 6.00 -27.60
N LEU A 349 -28.06 4.66 -27.60
CA LEU A 349 -27.31 3.85 -28.57
C LEU A 349 -27.63 4.23 -30.03
N GLU A 350 -28.79 4.83 -30.29
CA GLU A 350 -29.22 5.34 -31.59
C GLU A 350 -28.47 6.60 -32.02
N GLU A 351 -27.93 7.40 -31.10
CA GLU A 351 -27.17 8.63 -31.41
C GLU A 351 -25.68 8.35 -31.69
N LYS A 352 -25.19 7.14 -31.36
CA LYS A 352 -23.80 6.73 -31.58
C LYS A 352 -23.59 5.89 -32.86
N ALA A 353 -24.67 5.46 -33.51
CA ALA A 353 -24.65 4.70 -34.76
C ALA A 353 -24.76 5.63 -35.97
#